data_AF-A0A099XN77-F1
#
_entry.id   AF-A0A099XN77-F1
#
_cell.length_a   1.000
_cell.length_b   1.000
_cell.length_c   1.000
_cell.angle_alpha   90.00
_cell.angle_beta   90.00
_cell.angle_gamma   90.00
#
_symmetry.space_group_name_H-M   'P 1'
#
loop_
_entity.id
_entity.type
_entity.pdbx_description
1 polymer ?
#
loop_
_entity_poly.entity_id
_entity_poly.type
_entity_poly.pdbx_seq_one_letter_code
_entity_poly.pdbx_strand_id
1 'polypeptide(L)' 'MNNKTLFLIAGIITALVFIGYLSETEPHNMFGYTINIWIVRLAWLIIAVSNFANYFKLKKAEKK' A
#
# COMPACT_ATOMS: atom_id res chain seq x y z
N MET A 1 17.21 10.65 -2.91
CA MET A 1 15.79 10.79 -3.28
C MET A 1 15.06 11.38 -2.10
N ASN A 2 14.21 12.40 -2.28
CA ASN A 2 13.53 13.04 -1.14
C ASN A 2 12.51 12.09 -0.48
N ASN A 3 12.38 12.15 0.85
CA ASN A 3 11.43 11.32 1.62
C ASN A 3 10.00 11.40 1.08
N LYS A 4 9.57 12.59 0.62
CA LYS A 4 8.28 12.78 -0.04
C LYS A 4 8.13 11.92 -1.30
N THR A 5 9.15 11.92 -2.17
CA THR A 5 9.15 11.12 -3.41
C THR A 5 9.15 9.62 -3.09
N LEU A 6 9.85 9.20 -2.04
CA LEU A 6 9.82 7.81 -1.53
C LEU A 6 8.40 7.38 -1.13
N PHE A 7 7.71 8.17 -0.30
CA PHE A 7 6.33 7.86 0.12
C PHE A 7 5.34 7.84 -1.05
N LEU A 8 5.52 8.73 -2.04
CA LEU A 8 4.69 8.74 -3.24
C LEU A 8 4.87 7.46 -4.06
N ILE A 9 6.13 7.09 -4.36
CA ILE A 9 6.46 5.89 -5.13
C ILE A 9 5.98 4.64 -4.39
N ALA A 10 6.25 4.54 -3.08
CA ALA A 10 5.80 3.42 -2.25
C ALA A 10 4.26 3.32 -2.24
N GLY A 11 3.55 4.45 -2.13
CA GLY A 11 2.09 4.50 -2.21
C GLY A 11 1.55 4.00 -3.54
N ILE A 12 2.16 4.40 -4.66
CA ILE A 12 1.77 3.94 -6.00
C ILE A 12 2.00 2.43 -6.15
N ILE A 13 3.18 1.93 -5.78
CA ILE A 13 3.52 0.50 -5.88
C ILE A 13 2.54 -0.33 -5.05
N THR A 14 2.32 0.04 -3.79
CA THR A 14 1.44 -0.70 -2.88
C THR A 14 -0.03 -0.63 -3.32
N ALA A 15 -0.47 0.47 -3.93
CA ALA A 15 -1.80 0.57 -4.53
C ALA A 15 -1.94 -0.33 -5.77
N LEU A 16 -0.93 -0.41 -6.64
CA LEU A 16 -0.96 -1.32 -7.79
C LEU A 16 -1.02 -2.78 -7.34
N VAL A 17 -0.24 -3.13 -6.30
CA VAL A 17 -0.29 -4.47 -5.69
C VAL A 17 -1.69 -4.76 -5.14
N PHE A 18 -2.28 -3.82 -4.40
CA PHE A 18 -3.66 -3.94 -3.91
C PHE A 18 -4.66 -4.17 -5.05
N ILE A 19 -4.58 -3.40 -6.13
CA ILE A 19 -5.45 -3.56 -7.31
C ILE A 19 -5.25 -4.93 -7.96
N GLY A 20 -4.02 -5.42 -8.06
CA GLY A 20 -3.71 -6.76 -8.54
C GLY A 20 -4.40 -7.85 -7.71
N TYR A 21 -4.48 -7.68 -6.39
CA TYR A 21 -5.19 -8.60 -5.50
C TYR A 21 -6.72 -8.52 -5.56
N LEU A 22 -7.30 -7.54 -6.26
CA LEU A 22 -8.76 -7.46 -6.43
C LEU A 22 -9.31 -8.54 -7.39
N SER A 23 -8.49 -9.03 -8.34
CA SER A 23 -8.88 -10.11 -9.24
C SER A 23 -8.69 -11.51 -8.64
N GLU A 24 -7.87 -11.66 -7.59
CA GLU A 24 -7.70 -12.94 -6.89
C GLU A 24 -8.93 -13.27 -6.04
N THR A 25 -9.59 -14.39 -6.33
CA THR A 25 -10.74 -14.89 -5.55
C THR A 25 -10.35 -15.97 -4.55
N GLU A 26 -9.19 -16.59 -4.74
CA GLU A 26 -8.70 -17.68 -3.89
C GLU A 26 -7.90 -17.16 -2.69
N PRO A 27 -7.89 -17.90 -1.57
CA PRO A 27 -6.98 -17.64 -0.46
C PRO A 27 -5.52 -17.61 -0.92
N HIS A 28 -4.77 -16.62 -0.45
CA HIS A 28 -3.38 -16.44 -0.86
C HIS A 28 -2.46 -17.28 0.02
N ASN A 29 -1.58 -18.07 -0.60
CA ASN A 29 -0.59 -18.86 0.15
C ASN A 29 0.67 -18.01 0.39
N MET A 30 0.94 -17.69 1.66
CA MET A 30 2.11 -16.92 2.08
C MET A 30 2.82 -17.65 3.22
N PHE A 31 4.14 -17.84 3.09
CA PHE A 31 4.97 -18.51 4.11
C PHE A 31 4.51 -19.93 4.49
N GLY A 32 3.91 -20.67 3.56
CA GLY A 32 3.36 -22.00 3.81
C GLY A 32 1.98 -22.01 4.49
N TYR A 33 1.39 -20.84 4.77
CA TYR A 33 0.06 -20.69 5.32
C TYR A 33 -0.91 -20.13 4.29
N THR A 34 -2.14 -20.64 4.31
CA THR A 34 -3.25 -20.13 3.51
C THR A 34 -3.91 -18.96 4.23
N ILE A 35 -3.71 -17.75 3.73
CA ILE A 35 -4.24 -16.52 4.30
C ILE A 35 -5.49 -16.12 3.53
N ASN A 36 -6.53 -15.71 4.25
CA ASN A 36 -7.73 -15.17 3.63
C ASN A 36 -7.37 -13.94 2.76
N ILE A 37 -7.79 -13.97 1.50
CA ILE A 37 -7.49 -12.91 0.53
C ILE A 37 -7.94 -11.52 1.00
N TRP A 38 -9.02 -11.43 1.78
CA TRP A 38 -9.49 -10.17 2.35
C TRP A 38 -8.50 -9.58 3.36
N ILE A 39 -7.77 -10.41 4.10
CA ILE A 39 -6.72 -9.95 5.02
C ILE A 39 -5.56 -9.36 4.23
N VAL A 40 -5.15 -10.04 3.15
CA VAL A 40 -4.09 -9.58 2.25
C VAL A 40 -4.46 -8.24 1.61
N ARG A 41 -5.69 -8.13 1.10
CA ARG A 41 -6.24 -6.88 0.55
C ARG A 41 -6.25 -5.76 1.58
N LEU A 42 -6.72 -6.02 2.79
CA LEU A 42 -6.76 -5.02 3.86
C LEU A 42 -5.35 -4.54 4.23
N ALA A 43 -4.39 -5.45 4.34
CA ALA A 43 -3.00 -5.13 4.64
C ALA A 43 -2.39 -4.21 3.56
N TRP A 44 -2.51 -4.57 2.28
CA TRP A 44 -2.01 -3.75 1.18
C TRP A 44 -2.71 -2.40 1.08
N LEU A 45 -4.02 -2.35 1.34
CA LEU A 45 -4.77 -1.10 1.37
C LEU A 45 -4.29 -0.16 2.48
N ILE A 46 -4.12 -0.66 3.70
CA ILE A 46 -3.63 0.12 4.85
C ILE A 46 -2.24 0.68 4.55
N ILE A 47 -1.35 -0.13 3.98
CA ILE A 47 0.00 0.29 3.60
C ILE A 47 -0.06 1.40 2.54
N ALA A 48 -0.88 1.24 1.50
CA ALA A 48 -1.04 2.24 0.45
C ALA A 48 -1.57 3.57 1.02
N VAL A 49 -2.65 3.52 1.80
CA VAL A 49 -3.25 4.69 2.46
C VAL A 49 -2.24 5.38 3.37
N SER A 50 -1.48 4.63 4.16
CA SER A 50 -0.45 5.17 5.07
C SER A 50 0.66 5.90 4.32
N ASN A 51 1.12 5.33 3.19
CA ASN A 51 2.13 5.98 2.35
C ASN A 51 1.62 7.28 1.74
N PHE A 52 0.40 7.29 1.18
CA PHE A 52 -0.20 8.51 0.65
C PHE A 52 -0.44 9.55 1.75
N ALA A 53 -0.92 9.15 2.92
CA ALA A 53 -1.12 10.04 4.07
C ALA A 53 0.20 10.72 4.49
N ASN A 54 1.30 9.95 4.57
CA ASN A 54 2.63 10.49 4.87
C ASN A 54 3.14 11.45 3.77
N TYR A 55 2.92 11.10 2.49
CA TYR A 55 3.24 12.00 1.37
C TYR A 55 2.49 13.34 1.50
N PHE A 56 1.18 13.32 1.75
CA PHE A 56 0.39 14.54 1.91
C PHE A 56 0.79 15.35 3.14
N LYS A 57 1.16 14.67 4.24
CA LYS A 57 1.67 15.31 5.46
C LYS A 57 2.97 16.07 5.18
N LEU A 58 3.93 15.43 4.50
CA LEU A 58 5.20 16.08 4.13
C LEU A 58 4.99 17.22 3.13
N LYS A 59 4.11 17.03 2.13
CA LYS A 59 3.77 18.07 1.15
C LYS A 59 3.13 19.31 1.81
N LYS A 60 2.36 19.13 2.88
CA LYS A 60 1.80 20.25 3.67
C LYS A 60 2.89 20.92 4.52
N ALA A 61 3.82 20.17 5.10
CA ALA A 61 4.90 20.70 5.92
C ALA A 61 5.88 21.57 5.11
N GLU A 62 6.14 21.25 3.84
CA GLU A 62 6.98 22.08 2.94
C GLU A 62 6.33 23.42 2.54
N LYS A 63 5.01 23.57 2.68
CA LYS A 63 4.29 24.81 2.34
C LYS A 63 4.15 25.76 3.55
N LYS A 64 4.65 25.36 4.71
CA LYS A 64 4.70 26.17 5.93
C LYS A 64 6.10 26.75 6.07
#